data_AF-A0A2D8CJA5-F1
#
_entry.id   AF-A0A2D8CJA5-F1
#
_cell.length_a   1.000
_cell.length_b   1.000
_cell.length_c   1.000
_cell.angle_alpha   90.00
_cell.angle_beta   90.00
_cell.angle_gamma   90.00
#
_symmetry.space_group_name_H-M   'P 1'
#
loop_
_entity.id
_entity.type
_entity.pdbx_description
1 polymer ?
#
loop_
_entity_poly.entity_id
_entity_poly.type
_entity_poly.pdbx_seq_one_letter_code
_entity_poly.pdbx_strand_id
1 'polypeptide(L)'
;MNKFPLIEMLAYFSRHSRPSVPQWRDTFVQNQKRILTSCTKEEGGIKKSYYSIETKEGEIIDLIFNHEELIWDLEASGKLKGYTVDKVLVHMKRHKNPTSASHRVVPLRFEVLPRSEVERKSPIEFSLIERMQPYRFQKNSNGSIQVQRVVARNNENRIHEVNLNYVVEDTDKRFYHLIFITKDLDWRFIKEMDRLLFED
;
A
#
# COMPACT_ATOMS: atom_id res chain seq x y z
N MET A 1 -10.75 21.79 0.51
CA MET A 1 -11.30 20.49 0.99
C MET A 1 -11.58 19.61 -0.22
N ASN A 2 -10.93 18.44 -0.33
CA ASN A 2 -11.14 17.51 -1.44
C ASN A 2 -12.58 16.95 -1.39
N LYS A 3 -13.30 17.02 -2.52
CA LYS A 3 -14.75 16.77 -2.61
C LYS A 3 -15.13 15.29 -2.76
N PHE A 4 -14.17 14.40 -3.02
CA PHE A 4 -14.43 13.00 -3.35
C PHE A 4 -14.58 12.12 -2.11
N PRO A 5 -15.47 11.10 -2.13
CA PRO A 5 -15.69 10.21 -0.98
C PRO A 5 -14.46 9.38 -0.62
N LEU A 6 -14.20 9.27 0.70
CA LEU A 6 -13.20 8.35 1.25
C LEU A 6 -13.64 6.91 1.10
N ILE A 7 -12.71 6.03 0.75
CA ILE A 7 -12.94 4.59 0.59
C ILE A 7 -11.99 3.78 1.47
N GLU A 8 -12.43 2.59 1.87
CA GLU A 8 -11.49 1.61 2.43
C GLU A 8 -10.74 0.95 1.29
N MET A 9 -9.46 0.68 1.52
CA MET A 9 -8.58 0.13 0.51
C MET A 9 -7.70 -0.96 1.10
N LEU A 10 -7.67 -2.12 0.48
CA LEU A 10 -6.50 -2.98 0.50
C LEU A 10 -5.56 -2.48 -0.60
N ALA A 11 -4.41 -1.98 -0.20
CA ALA A 11 -3.35 -1.52 -1.09
C ALA A 11 -2.19 -2.51 -1.05
N TYR A 12 -1.64 -2.81 -2.22
CA TYR A 12 -0.50 -3.69 -2.36
C TYR A 12 0.74 -2.84 -2.66
N PHE A 13 1.73 -2.94 -1.80
CA PHE A 13 3.01 -2.25 -1.93
C PHE A 13 4.06 -3.23 -2.43
N SER A 14 4.96 -2.76 -3.29
CA SER A 14 6.09 -3.52 -3.77
C SER A 14 7.32 -2.63 -3.85
N ARG A 15 8.43 -3.12 -3.32
CA ARG A 15 9.66 -2.34 -3.14
C ARG A 15 10.70 -2.65 -4.21
N HIS A 16 10.92 -3.92 -4.49
CA HIS A 16 11.97 -4.43 -5.35
C HIS A 16 11.45 -5.16 -6.58
N SER A 17 10.18 -5.57 -6.56
CA SER A 17 9.47 -6.15 -7.69
C SER A 17 8.44 -5.17 -8.28
N ARG A 18 8.16 -5.32 -9.59
CA ARG A 18 7.09 -4.57 -10.28
C ARG A 18 6.11 -5.55 -10.92
N PRO A 19 5.35 -6.31 -10.11
CA PRO A 19 4.44 -7.28 -10.68
C PRO A 19 3.25 -6.54 -11.32
N SER A 20 2.88 -6.91 -12.54
CA SER A 20 1.72 -6.33 -13.24
C SER A 20 0.40 -6.59 -12.53
N VAL A 21 0.36 -7.69 -11.76
CA VAL A 21 -0.71 -8.07 -10.85
C VAL A 21 -0.11 -8.51 -9.50
N PRO A 22 -0.74 -8.22 -8.36
CA PRO A 22 -0.28 -8.66 -7.05
C PRO A 22 -0.02 -10.17 -6.99
N GLN A 23 1.20 -10.58 -6.60
CA GLN A 23 1.63 -11.97 -6.55
C GLN A 23 2.58 -12.22 -5.38
N TRP A 24 2.47 -13.39 -4.76
CA TRP A 24 3.21 -13.76 -3.57
C TRP A 24 4.21 -14.88 -3.84
N ARG A 25 5.36 -14.83 -3.16
CA ARG A 25 6.33 -15.93 -3.08
C ARG A 25 6.04 -16.71 -1.81
N ASP A 26 5.27 -17.79 -1.92
CA ASP A 26 4.69 -18.52 -0.78
C ASP A 26 5.70 -18.84 0.34
N THR A 27 6.95 -19.18 -0.01
CA THR A 27 8.03 -19.48 0.94
C THR A 27 8.41 -18.32 1.86
N PHE A 28 8.17 -17.07 1.44
CA PHE A 28 8.58 -15.86 2.17
C PHE A 28 7.40 -15.11 2.79
N VAL A 29 6.16 -15.61 2.59
CA VAL A 29 4.95 -14.93 3.06
C VAL A 29 4.79 -15.09 4.56
N GLN A 30 4.56 -13.96 5.21
CA GLN A 30 4.16 -13.86 6.59
C GLN A 30 2.74 -13.28 6.66
N ASN A 31 1.89 -13.89 7.49
CA ASN A 31 0.53 -13.40 7.70
C ASN A 31 0.41 -12.80 9.09
N GLN A 32 -0.14 -11.60 9.17
CA GLN A 32 -0.36 -10.91 10.44
C GLN A 32 -1.42 -11.67 11.27
N LYS A 33 -1.11 -11.92 12.55
CA LYS A 33 -2.06 -12.44 13.55
C LYS A 33 -2.61 -11.31 14.41
N ARG A 34 -1.73 -10.47 14.96
CA ARG A 34 -2.09 -9.20 15.64
C ARG A 34 -0.96 -8.18 15.58
N ILE A 35 -1.30 -6.90 15.67
CA ILE A 35 -0.34 -5.82 15.91
C ILE A 35 -0.20 -5.67 17.42
N LEU A 36 1.01 -5.87 17.94
CA LEU A 36 1.32 -5.73 19.36
C LEU A 36 1.43 -4.26 19.75
N THR A 37 2.17 -3.50 18.94
CA THR A 37 2.35 -2.06 19.11
C THR A 37 2.38 -1.37 17.76
N SER A 38 1.93 -0.12 17.73
CA SER A 38 2.14 0.74 16.57
C SER A 38 2.29 2.19 17.01
N CYS A 39 3.11 2.95 16.29
CA CYS A 39 3.19 4.39 16.51
C CYS A 39 3.55 5.12 15.21
N THR A 40 3.31 6.43 15.19
CA THR A 40 3.76 7.30 14.11
C THR A 40 4.69 8.35 14.71
N LYS A 41 5.85 8.56 14.08
CA LYS A 41 6.85 9.53 14.50
C LYS A 41 7.36 10.31 13.29
N GLU A 42 7.94 11.46 13.55
CA GLU A 42 8.67 12.25 12.55
C GLU A 42 10.16 12.17 12.88
N GLU A 43 10.97 11.74 11.92
CA GLU A 43 12.42 11.59 12.06
C GLU A 43 13.10 12.29 10.90
N GLY A 44 13.90 13.31 11.20
CA GLY A 44 14.57 14.11 10.15
C GLY A 44 13.59 14.79 9.19
N GLY A 45 12.42 15.19 9.69
CA GLY A 45 11.34 15.77 8.88
C GLY A 45 10.47 14.76 8.13
N ILE A 46 10.82 13.46 8.15
CA ILE A 46 10.10 12.42 7.43
C ILE A 46 9.15 11.70 8.38
N LYS A 47 7.87 11.64 8.02
CA LYS A 47 6.86 10.92 8.79
C LYS A 47 6.92 9.42 8.52
N LYS A 48 7.02 8.63 9.58
CA LYS A 48 7.10 7.16 9.54
C LYS A 48 6.13 6.52 10.52
N SER A 49 5.60 5.35 10.15
CA SER A 49 4.87 4.49 11.08
C SER A 49 5.66 3.23 11.37
N TYR A 50 5.67 2.81 12.63
CA TYR A 50 6.37 1.65 13.15
C TYR A 50 5.34 0.66 13.68
N TYR A 51 5.59 -0.62 13.44
CA TYR A 51 4.68 -1.71 13.80
C TYR A 51 5.50 -2.85 14.38
N SER A 52 5.09 -3.38 15.52
CA SER A 52 5.54 -4.68 16.01
C SER A 52 4.42 -5.69 15.82
N ILE A 53 4.65 -6.71 15.00
CA ILE A 53 3.62 -7.61 14.49
C ILE A 53 3.92 -9.03 14.92
N GLU A 54 2.95 -9.66 15.59
CA GLU A 54 2.95 -11.11 15.78
C GLU A 54 2.39 -11.78 14.52
N THR A 55 3.15 -12.67 13.91
CA THR A 55 2.71 -13.47 12.74
C THR A 55 1.86 -14.65 13.17
N LYS A 56 1.16 -15.29 12.23
CA LYS A 56 0.39 -16.52 12.51
C LYS A 56 1.30 -17.68 12.91
N GLU A 57 2.54 -17.62 12.47
CA GLU A 57 3.62 -18.57 12.74
C GLU A 57 4.27 -18.34 14.12
N GLY A 58 3.89 -17.24 14.81
CA GLY A 58 4.33 -16.93 16.18
C GLY A 58 5.61 -16.08 16.26
N GLU A 59 6.13 -15.62 15.13
CA GLU A 59 7.29 -14.73 15.07
C GLU A 59 6.86 -13.27 15.34
N ILE A 60 7.76 -12.48 15.91
CA ILE A 60 7.58 -11.03 16.05
C ILE A 60 8.43 -10.35 15.00
N ILE A 61 7.80 -9.55 14.15
CA ILE A 61 8.42 -8.82 13.05
C ILE A 61 8.12 -7.34 13.19
N ASP A 62 9.18 -6.54 13.14
CA ASP A 62 9.10 -5.08 13.26
C ASP A 62 9.20 -4.44 11.87
N LEU A 63 8.13 -3.74 11.46
CA LEU A 63 8.02 -3.06 10.17
C LEU A 63 8.02 -1.55 10.31
N ILE A 64 8.59 -0.87 9.32
CA ILE A 64 8.63 0.58 9.20
C ILE A 64 7.98 0.97 7.88
N PHE A 65 7.09 1.94 7.90
CA PHE A 65 6.48 2.53 6.72
C PHE A 65 6.85 4.00 6.59
N ASN A 66 7.57 4.35 5.52
CA ASN A 66 7.85 5.74 5.15
C ASN A 66 6.67 6.33 4.37
N HIS A 67 6.05 7.38 4.90
CA HIS A 67 4.81 7.95 4.34
C HIS A 67 5.04 8.74 3.06
N GLU A 68 6.21 9.34 2.90
CA GLU A 68 6.56 10.18 1.75
C GLU A 68 6.99 9.32 0.57
N GLU A 69 7.83 8.32 0.83
CA GLU A 69 8.37 7.44 -0.20
C GLU A 69 7.48 6.25 -0.52
N LEU A 70 6.43 5.99 0.29
CA LEU A 70 5.58 4.81 0.22
C LEU A 70 6.35 3.48 0.27
N ILE A 71 7.45 3.47 1.02
CA ILE A 71 8.33 2.30 1.17
C ILE A 71 8.07 1.65 2.52
N TRP A 72 7.89 0.32 2.47
CA TRP A 72 7.95 -0.54 3.63
C TRP A 72 9.35 -1.10 3.80
N ASP A 73 9.86 -1.08 5.03
CA ASP A 73 11.14 -1.65 5.39
C ASP A 73 11.01 -2.51 6.65
N LEU A 74 12.02 -3.33 6.86
CA LEU A 74 12.19 -4.17 8.02
C LEU A 74 13.12 -3.47 9.01
N GLU A 75 12.72 -3.38 10.27
CA GLU A 75 13.65 -3.02 11.35
C GLU A 75 14.54 -4.24 11.64
N ALA A 76 15.51 -4.48 10.76
CA ALA A 76 16.31 -5.69 10.76
C ALA A 76 17.24 -5.77 11.97
N SER A 77 16.82 -6.53 12.99
CA SER A 77 17.61 -6.88 14.16
C SER A 77 17.74 -8.40 14.32
N GLY A 78 18.78 -8.85 15.04
CA GLY A 78 18.98 -10.26 15.36
C GLY A 78 18.96 -11.20 14.14
N LYS A 79 18.03 -12.17 14.16
CA LYS A 79 17.89 -13.23 13.13
C LYS A 79 17.51 -12.70 11.74
N LEU A 80 16.90 -11.52 11.68
CA LEU A 80 16.50 -10.89 10.42
C LEU A 80 17.59 -9.97 9.85
N LYS A 81 18.79 -9.98 10.44
CA LYS A 81 19.96 -9.30 9.87
C LYS A 81 20.29 -9.94 8.51
N GLY A 82 20.23 -9.14 7.45
CA GLY A 82 20.41 -9.61 6.07
C GLY A 82 19.12 -9.94 5.33
N TYR A 83 17.96 -9.76 5.97
CA TYR A 83 16.65 -9.85 5.32
C TYR A 83 16.14 -8.46 4.91
N THR A 84 15.09 -8.45 4.12
CA THR A 84 14.33 -7.25 3.73
C THR A 84 12.87 -7.61 3.54
N VAL A 85 12.05 -6.57 3.40
CA VAL A 85 10.66 -6.67 2.96
C VAL A 85 10.57 -6.20 1.52
N ASP A 86 9.86 -6.97 0.68
CA ASP A 86 9.59 -6.59 -0.70
C ASP A 86 8.14 -6.18 -0.91
N LYS A 87 7.19 -7.05 -0.55
CA LYS A 87 5.76 -6.80 -0.78
C LYS A 87 5.00 -6.74 0.53
N VAL A 88 4.02 -5.84 0.60
CA VAL A 88 3.14 -5.68 1.76
C VAL A 88 1.71 -5.42 1.28
N LEU A 89 0.77 -6.21 1.75
CA LEU A 89 -0.66 -5.94 1.63
C LEU A 89 -1.12 -5.22 2.88
N VAL A 90 -1.71 -4.05 2.67
CA VAL A 90 -2.05 -3.12 3.73
C VAL A 90 -3.52 -2.79 3.65
N HIS A 91 -4.22 -2.87 4.76
CA HIS A 91 -5.54 -2.28 4.92
C HIS A 91 -5.40 -0.81 5.32
N MET A 92 -5.74 0.06 4.38
CA MET A 92 -5.86 1.50 4.57
C MET A 92 -7.32 1.83 4.89
N LYS A 93 -7.58 2.06 6.18
CA LYS A 93 -8.91 2.37 6.70
C LYS A 93 -9.28 3.80 6.34
N ARG A 94 -10.49 4.00 5.82
CA ARG A 94 -11.09 5.34 5.76
C ARG A 94 -11.35 5.83 7.18
N HIS A 95 -11.05 7.08 7.46
CA HIS A 95 -11.38 7.66 8.77
C HIS A 95 -11.78 9.13 8.63
N LYS A 96 -12.82 9.54 9.36
CA LYS A 96 -13.30 10.94 9.35
C LYS A 96 -12.58 11.83 10.37
N ASN A 97 -12.01 11.23 11.42
CA ASN A 97 -11.36 11.94 12.54
C ASN A 97 -9.83 11.71 12.53
N PRO A 98 -9.04 12.56 13.18
CA PRO A 98 -7.60 12.37 13.24
C PRO A 98 -7.23 11.21 14.18
N THR A 99 -7.02 10.01 13.62
CA THR A 99 -6.29 8.92 14.29
C THR A 99 -4.85 8.89 13.78
N SER A 100 -3.91 8.45 14.61
CA SER A 100 -2.54 8.14 14.18
C SER A 100 -2.54 7.36 12.86
N ALA A 101 -1.66 7.72 11.93
CA ALA A 101 -1.54 7.05 10.64
C ALA A 101 -1.31 5.53 10.81
N SER A 102 -0.53 5.14 11.82
CA SER A 102 -0.28 3.74 12.17
C SER A 102 -1.55 2.92 12.52
N HIS A 103 -2.64 3.57 12.95
CA HIS A 103 -3.91 2.88 13.20
C HIS A 103 -4.77 2.72 11.94
N ARG A 104 -4.52 3.57 10.92
CA ARG A 104 -5.23 3.57 9.64
C ARG A 104 -4.55 2.68 8.61
N VAL A 105 -3.23 2.55 8.67
CA VAL A 105 -2.40 1.81 7.71
C VAL A 105 -1.98 0.49 8.36
N VAL A 106 -2.77 -0.56 8.17
CA VAL A 106 -2.61 -1.84 8.88
C VAL A 106 -2.00 -2.89 7.95
N PRO A 107 -0.75 -3.31 8.14
CA PRO A 107 -0.18 -4.42 7.36
C PRO A 107 -0.89 -5.73 7.71
N LEU A 108 -1.32 -6.48 6.70
CA LEU A 108 -2.05 -7.74 6.85
C LEU A 108 -1.22 -8.96 6.43
N ARG A 109 -0.41 -8.79 5.38
CA ARG A 109 0.43 -9.84 4.80
C ARG A 109 1.66 -9.19 4.20
N PHE A 110 2.83 -9.81 4.34
CA PHE A 110 4.06 -9.27 3.79
C PHE A 110 5.06 -10.37 3.48
N GLU A 111 6.02 -10.08 2.62
CA GLU A 111 7.14 -10.98 2.34
C GLU A 111 8.38 -10.56 3.08
N VAL A 112 9.00 -11.50 3.82
CA VAL A 112 10.32 -11.33 4.41
C VAL A 112 11.27 -12.32 3.75
N LEU A 113 12.28 -11.80 3.06
CA LEU A 113 13.19 -12.59 2.24
C LEU A 113 14.65 -12.17 2.46
N PRO A 114 15.61 -13.08 2.24
CA PRO A 114 17.02 -12.72 2.22
C PRO A 114 17.29 -11.63 1.18
N ARG A 115 18.19 -10.68 1.49
CA ARG A 115 18.58 -9.63 0.53
C ARG A 115 19.21 -10.19 -0.76
N SER A 116 19.73 -11.41 -0.74
CA SER A 116 20.24 -12.12 -1.92
C SER A 116 19.15 -12.54 -2.91
N GLU A 117 17.91 -12.71 -2.45
CA GLU A 117 16.75 -13.15 -3.24
C GLU A 117 15.97 -11.97 -3.86
N VAL A 118 16.53 -10.77 -3.75
CA VAL A 118 15.89 -9.55 -4.23
C VAL A 118 16.25 -9.34 -5.70
N GLU A 119 15.22 -9.26 -6.56
CA GLU A 119 15.39 -9.06 -8.01
C GLU A 119 16.14 -7.76 -8.36
N ARG A 120 15.90 -6.68 -7.59
CA ARG A 120 16.50 -5.36 -7.82
C ARG A 120 17.04 -4.74 -6.55
N LYS A 121 18.29 -4.30 -6.59
CA LYS A 121 19.02 -3.84 -5.40
C LYS A 121 18.55 -2.47 -4.88
N SER A 122 18.05 -1.58 -5.74
CA SER A 122 17.59 -0.25 -5.31
C SER A 122 16.05 -0.14 -5.32
N PRO A 123 15.43 0.22 -4.18
CA PRO A 123 13.98 0.38 -4.08
C PRO A 123 13.45 1.70 -4.66
N ILE A 124 14.35 2.66 -4.95
CA ILE A 124 13.99 4.01 -5.43
C ILE A 124 13.84 4.02 -6.96
N GLU A 125 14.21 2.94 -7.65
CA GLU A 125 14.10 2.82 -9.10
C GLU A 125 12.66 2.94 -9.62
N PHE A 126 11.67 2.64 -8.79
CA PHE A 126 10.27 2.82 -9.14
C PHE A 126 9.80 4.22 -8.79
N SER A 127 9.04 4.83 -9.71
CA SER A 127 8.34 6.07 -9.40
C SER A 127 7.31 5.86 -8.30
N LEU A 128 6.94 6.92 -7.57
CA LEU A 128 6.08 6.82 -6.39
C LEU A 128 4.75 6.07 -6.64
N ILE A 129 4.16 6.24 -7.83
CA ILE A 129 2.91 5.59 -8.25
C ILE A 129 3.04 4.12 -8.64
N GLU A 130 4.26 3.64 -8.79
CA GLU A 130 4.54 2.24 -9.10
C GLU A 130 4.84 1.44 -7.83
N ARG A 131 5.11 2.10 -6.70
CA ARG A 131 5.42 1.46 -5.40
C ARG A 131 4.18 0.96 -4.68
N MET A 132 3.00 1.39 -5.11
CA MET A 132 1.71 1.01 -4.53
C MET A 132 0.68 0.79 -5.64
N GLN A 133 -0.18 -0.20 -5.48
CA GLN A 133 -1.30 -0.43 -6.37
C GLN A 133 -2.59 -0.76 -5.60
N PRO A 134 -3.76 -0.31 -6.08
CA PRO A 134 -5.04 -0.75 -5.57
C PRO A 134 -5.20 -2.27 -5.69
N TYR A 135 -5.60 -2.94 -4.61
CA TYR A 135 -5.86 -4.38 -4.61
C TYR A 135 -7.34 -4.70 -4.51
N ARG A 136 -8.02 -4.08 -3.55
CA ARG A 136 -9.46 -4.22 -3.33
C ARG A 136 -9.95 -3.00 -2.61
N PHE A 137 -11.13 -2.50 -2.94
CA PHE A 137 -11.65 -1.32 -2.28
C PHE A 137 -13.13 -1.42 -2.00
N GLN A 138 -13.58 -0.61 -1.04
CA GLN A 138 -14.96 -0.58 -0.60
C GLN A 138 -15.43 0.88 -0.56
N LYS A 139 -16.36 1.21 -1.46
CA LYS A 139 -16.94 2.56 -1.56
C LYS A 139 -17.84 2.85 -0.36
N ASN A 140 -18.72 1.90 -0.03
CA ASN A 140 -19.81 2.04 0.94
C ASN A 140 -19.83 0.81 1.85
N SER A 141 -20.73 0.71 2.84
CA SER A 141 -20.88 -0.51 3.66
C SER A 141 -21.20 -1.78 2.86
N ASN A 142 -21.68 -1.64 1.62
CA ASN A 142 -22.17 -2.75 0.82
C ASN A 142 -21.20 -3.05 -0.33
N GLY A 143 -20.52 -4.20 -0.23
CA GLY A 143 -19.73 -4.79 -1.31
C GLY A 143 -18.28 -4.29 -1.37
N SER A 144 -17.35 -5.24 -1.49
CA SER A 144 -15.94 -4.99 -1.80
C SER A 144 -15.69 -5.25 -3.28
N ILE A 145 -14.99 -4.35 -3.96
CA ILE A 145 -14.64 -4.46 -5.38
C ILE A 145 -13.20 -4.94 -5.49
N GLN A 146 -13.00 -6.10 -6.10
CA GLN A 146 -11.69 -6.68 -6.36
C GLN A 146 -11.09 -6.05 -7.62
N VAL A 147 -9.88 -5.49 -7.50
CA VAL A 147 -9.14 -4.98 -8.66
C VAL A 147 -8.52 -6.16 -9.40
N GLN A 148 -8.77 -6.25 -10.71
CA GLN A 148 -8.14 -7.22 -11.59
C GLN A 148 -6.81 -6.66 -12.13
N ARG A 149 -6.81 -5.42 -12.63
CA ARG A 149 -5.59 -4.74 -13.10
C ARG A 149 -5.71 -3.22 -13.02
N VAL A 150 -4.55 -2.56 -13.05
CA VAL A 150 -4.46 -1.11 -13.22
C VAL A 150 -4.22 -0.80 -14.70
N VAL A 151 -5.15 -0.06 -15.31
CA VAL A 151 -5.19 0.26 -16.74
C VAL A 151 -4.37 1.51 -17.03
N ALA A 152 -4.45 2.52 -16.17
CA ALA A 152 -3.68 3.75 -16.30
C ALA A 152 -3.24 4.28 -14.93
N ARG A 153 -2.11 5.00 -14.93
CA ARG A 153 -1.51 5.63 -13.77
C ARG A 153 -1.05 7.04 -14.13
N ASN A 154 -1.30 8.02 -13.27
CA ASN A 154 -0.73 9.36 -13.45
C ASN A 154 -0.46 10.05 -12.10
N ASN A 155 0.62 10.84 -12.05
CA ASN A 155 0.95 11.69 -10.90
C ASN A 155 0.48 13.11 -11.15
N GLU A 156 -0.20 13.69 -10.17
CA GLU A 156 -0.51 15.11 -10.16
C GLU A 156 0.22 15.75 -8.96
N ASN A 157 1.28 16.50 -9.27
CA ASN A 157 2.02 17.29 -8.28
C ASN A 157 1.31 18.62 -8.09
N ARG A 158 0.89 18.89 -6.85
CA ARG A 158 0.38 20.19 -6.42
C ARG A 158 1.36 20.80 -5.44
N ILE A 159 1.24 22.11 -5.22
CA ILE A 159 2.19 22.92 -4.42
C ILE A 159 2.47 22.31 -3.03
N HIS A 160 1.51 21.60 -2.43
CA HIS A 160 1.64 21.00 -1.09
C HIS A 160 1.17 19.53 -0.98
N GLU A 161 0.87 18.88 -2.10
CA GLU A 161 0.37 17.49 -2.10
C GLU A 161 0.74 16.77 -3.40
N VAL A 162 1.03 15.48 -3.31
CA VAL A 162 1.15 14.60 -4.48
C VAL A 162 -0.08 13.70 -4.51
N ASN A 163 -0.78 13.72 -5.64
CA ASN A 163 -1.96 12.90 -5.86
C ASN A 163 -1.62 11.79 -6.87
N LEU A 164 -1.76 10.54 -6.44
CA LEU A 164 -1.52 9.37 -7.28
C LEU A 164 -2.85 8.90 -7.85
N ASN A 165 -3.01 8.99 -9.17
CA ASN A 165 -4.25 8.65 -9.87
C ASN A 165 -4.15 7.26 -10.49
N TYR A 166 -5.15 6.43 -10.25
CA TYR A 166 -5.25 5.07 -10.78
C TYR A 166 -6.58 4.92 -11.51
N VAL A 167 -6.52 4.42 -12.75
CA VAL A 167 -7.68 3.82 -13.41
C VAL A 167 -7.55 2.33 -13.29
N VAL A 168 -8.54 1.68 -12.67
CA VAL A 168 -8.53 0.25 -12.40
C VAL A 168 -9.71 -0.46 -13.04
N GLU A 169 -9.50 -1.70 -13.44
CA GLU A 169 -10.53 -2.62 -13.92
C GLU A 169 -10.82 -3.66 -12.85
N ASP A 170 -12.09 -3.94 -12.58
CA ASP A 170 -12.51 -5.03 -11.68
C ASP A 170 -12.73 -6.36 -12.41
N THR A 171 -13.13 -7.38 -11.65
CA THR A 171 -13.41 -8.73 -12.19
C THR A 171 -14.62 -8.77 -13.13
N ASP A 172 -15.51 -7.78 -13.05
CA ASP A 172 -16.73 -7.67 -13.85
C ASP A 172 -16.54 -6.73 -15.06
N LYS A 173 -15.29 -6.39 -15.38
CA LYS A 173 -14.92 -5.52 -16.52
C LYS A 173 -15.44 -4.08 -16.40
N ARG A 174 -15.61 -3.59 -15.17
CA ARG A 174 -15.95 -2.19 -14.88
C ARG A 174 -14.69 -1.40 -14.53
N PHE A 175 -14.70 -0.12 -14.89
CA PHE A 175 -13.55 0.76 -14.74
C PHE A 175 -13.81 1.83 -13.69
N TYR A 176 -12.83 2.10 -12.83
CA TYR A 176 -12.96 3.10 -11.77
C TYR A 176 -11.74 4.00 -11.71
N HIS A 177 -11.97 5.30 -11.47
CA HIS A 177 -10.92 6.26 -11.18
C HIS A 177 -10.80 6.44 -9.66
N LEU A 178 -9.63 6.09 -9.15
CA LEU A 178 -9.24 6.19 -7.75
C LEU A 178 -8.08 7.17 -7.61
N ILE A 179 -8.06 7.89 -6.50
CA ILE A 179 -6.95 8.78 -6.14
C ILE A 179 -6.43 8.42 -4.76
N PHE A 180 -5.11 8.46 -4.60
CA PHE A 180 -4.45 8.43 -3.31
C PHE A 180 -3.80 9.78 -3.03
N ILE A 181 -4.13 10.39 -1.90
CA ILE A 181 -3.58 11.67 -1.46
C ILE A 181 -2.46 11.37 -0.46
N THR A 182 -1.20 11.58 -0.85
CA THR A 182 -0.04 11.15 -0.05
C THR A 182 0.03 11.83 1.32
N LYS A 183 -0.26 13.13 1.37
CA LYS A 183 -0.25 13.93 2.61
C LYS A 183 -1.20 13.39 3.69
N ASP A 184 -2.39 12.96 3.29
CA ASP A 184 -3.44 12.49 4.19
C ASP A 184 -3.39 10.96 4.39
N LEU A 185 -2.65 10.24 3.54
CA LEU A 185 -2.65 8.77 3.42
C LEU A 185 -4.05 8.18 3.19
N ASP A 186 -4.86 8.87 2.39
CA ASP A 186 -6.25 8.50 2.14
C ASP A 186 -6.50 8.15 0.68
N TRP A 187 -7.32 7.12 0.50
CA TRP A 187 -7.88 6.73 -0.79
C TRP A 187 -9.25 7.37 -0.99
N ARG A 188 -9.50 7.85 -2.20
CA ARG A 188 -10.80 8.38 -2.59
C ARG A 188 -11.26 7.82 -3.92
N PHE A 189 -12.57 7.65 -4.04
CA PHE A 189 -13.24 7.26 -5.26
C PHE A 189 -13.68 8.51 -6.01
N ILE A 190 -13.22 8.68 -7.26
CA ILE A 190 -13.59 9.82 -8.09
C ILE A 190 -14.90 9.53 -8.80
N LYS A 191 -14.90 8.52 -9.67
CA LYS A 191 -16.06 8.09 -10.46
C LYS A 191 -15.84 6.71 -11.07
N GLU A 192 -16.93 6.13 -11.53
CA GLU A 192 -16.90 5.03 -12.49
C GLU A 192 -16.69 5.60 -13.89
N MET A 193 -15.94 4.87 -14.71
CA MET A 193 -15.55 5.28 -16.04
C MET A 193 -16.28 4.43 -17.07
N ASP A 194 -16.64 5.05 -18.20
CA ASP A 194 -17.22 4.32 -19.32
C ASP A 194 -16.17 3.42 -19.97
N ARG A 195 -16.57 2.18 -20.26
CA ARG A 195 -15.71 1.16 -20.89
C ARG A 195 -15.18 1.60 -22.26
N LEU A 196 -15.97 2.38 -23.02
CA LEU A 196 -15.62 2.89 -24.36
C LEU A 196 -14.34 3.74 -24.40
N LEU A 197 -13.87 4.24 -23.25
CA LEU A 197 -12.62 5.00 -23.17
C LEU A 197 -11.36 4.11 -23.18
N PHE A 198 -11.53 2.78 -23.12
CA PHE A 198 -10.44 1.82 -22.96
C PHE A 198 -10.53 0.63 -23.94
N GLU A 199 -11.44 0.70 -24.91
CA GLU A 199 -11.51 -0.22 -26.05
C GLU A 199 -10.83 0.46 -27.25
N ASP A 200 -9.73 -0.15 -27.73
CA ASP A 200 -9.08 0.21 -29.00
C ASP A 200 -9.84 -0.40 -30.19
#